data_AF-A0A3S5BWF2-F1
#
_entry.id   AF-A0A3S5BWF2-F1
#
_cell.length_a   1.000
_cell.length_b   1.000
_cell.length_c   1.000
_cell.angle_alpha   90.00
_cell.angle_beta   90.00
_cell.angle_gamma   90.00
#
_symmetry.space_group_name_H-M   'P 1'
#
loop_
_entity.id
_entity.type
_entity.pdbx_description
1 polymer ?
#
loop_
_entity_poly.entity_id
_entity_poly.type
_entity_poly.pdbx_seq_one_letter_code
_entity_poly.pdbx_strand_id
1 'polypeptide(L)'
;MLQILILLIFGKLQDRFDNYPAWQWAVGYVLLNVILSQVVDISALPVSIISSAILGLYAWGYFVLLRRVSDSLLLWLVILLAGALLPVIAAINVVKGLT
;
A
#
# COMPACT_ATOMS: atom_id res chain seq x y z
N MET A 1 5.18 3.76 9.72
CA MET A 1 5.31 2.38 10.26
C MET A 1 3.97 1.67 10.36
N LEU A 2 2.96 2.25 11.04
CA LEU A 2 1.61 1.65 11.10
C LEU A 2 1.00 1.32 9.72
N GLN A 3 1.13 2.22 8.75
CA GLN A 3 0.60 2.06 7.39
C GLN A 3 1.24 0.87 6.63
N ILE A 4 2.49 0.55 6.96
CA ILE A 4 3.22 -0.61 6.41
C ILE A 4 2.66 -1.90 7.00
N LEU A 5 2.44 -1.93 8.33
CA LEU A 5 1.80 -3.08 8.97
C LEU A 5 0.41 -3.35 8.40
N ILE A 6 -0.38 -2.29 8.18
CA ILE A 6 -1.68 -2.39 7.55
C ILE A 6 -1.56 -2.96 6.12
N LEU A 7 -0.58 -2.49 5.33
CA LEU A 7 -0.34 -2.99 3.97
C LEU A 7 -0.02 -4.49 3.98
N LEU A 8 0.82 -4.94 4.92
CA LEU A 8 1.18 -6.34 5.11
C LEU A 8 -0.03 -7.19 5.51
N ILE A 9 -0.85 -6.70 6.45
CA ILE A 9 -2.09 -7.36 6.88
C ILE A 9 -3.04 -7.51 5.70
N PHE A 10 -3.27 -6.46 4.90
CA PHE A 10 -4.10 -6.53 3.70
C PHE A 10 -3.52 -7.52 2.68
N GLY A 11 -2.20 -7.50 2.49
CA GLY A 11 -1.48 -8.44 1.63
C GLY A 11 -1.70 -9.91 2.03
N LYS A 12 -1.80 -10.21 3.33
CA LYS A 12 -2.11 -11.56 3.82
C LYS A 12 -3.61 -11.88 3.83
N LEU A 13 -4.47 -10.90 4.12
CA LEU A 13 -5.91 -11.09 4.12
C LEU A 13 -6.44 -11.40 2.72
N GLN A 14 -5.92 -10.74 1.68
CA GLN A 14 -6.34 -11.01 0.30
C GLN A 14 -6.00 -12.42 -0.19
N ASP A 15 -5.00 -13.07 0.42
CA ASP A 15 -4.60 -14.45 0.12
C ASP A 15 -5.62 -15.45 0.68
N ARG A 16 -6.26 -15.10 1.80
CA ARG A 16 -7.34 -15.90 2.42
C ARG A 16 -8.70 -15.68 1.78
N PHE A 17 -8.91 -14.52 1.16
CA PHE A 17 -10.17 -14.07 0.59
C PHE A 17 -9.97 -13.67 -0.89
N ASP A 18 -9.57 -14.64 -1.71
CA ASP A 18 -9.22 -14.45 -3.12
C ASP A 18 -10.43 -14.14 -4.03
N ASN A 19 -11.64 -14.44 -3.56
CA ASN A 19 -12.92 -14.17 -4.22
C ASN A 19 -13.12 -12.69 -4.61
N TYR A 20 -12.45 -11.78 -3.92
CA TYR A 20 -12.51 -10.35 -4.24
C TYR A 20 -11.35 -9.94 -5.13
N PRO A 21 -11.55 -9.13 -6.18
CA PRO A 21 -10.46 -8.64 -7.02
C PRO A 21 -9.47 -7.74 -6.26
N ALA A 22 -8.20 -7.76 -6.67
CA ALA A 22 -7.11 -7.04 -6.00
C ALA A 22 -7.35 -5.52 -5.88
N TRP A 23 -8.08 -4.92 -6.82
CA TRP A 23 -8.40 -3.50 -6.77
C TRP A 23 -9.32 -3.14 -5.59
N GLN A 24 -10.20 -4.06 -5.15
CA GLN A 24 -11.06 -3.83 -3.98
C GLN A 24 -10.24 -3.79 -2.69
N TRP A 25 -9.21 -4.63 -2.58
CA TRP A 25 -8.25 -4.58 -1.48
C TRP A 25 -7.45 -3.28 -1.47
N ALA A 26 -7.05 -2.78 -2.64
CA ALA A 26 -6.38 -1.49 -2.77
C ALA A 26 -7.27 -0.32 -2.35
N VAL A 27 -8.54 -0.32 -2.78
CA VAL A 27 -9.53 0.70 -2.35
C VAL A 27 -9.74 0.65 -0.84
N GLY A 28 -9.93 -0.55 -0.26
CA GLY A 28 -10.08 -0.70 1.19
C GLY A 28 -8.86 -0.20 1.96
N TYR A 29 -7.65 -0.47 1.45
CA TYR A 29 -6.40 0.01 2.03
C TYR A 29 -6.32 1.55 2.00
N VAL A 30 -6.64 2.18 0.87
CA VAL A 30 -6.64 3.64 0.75
C VAL A 30 -7.67 4.27 1.68
N LEU A 31 -8.89 3.76 1.71
CA LEU A 31 -9.94 4.29 2.59
C LEU A 31 -9.55 4.22 4.06
N LEU A 32 -8.97 3.10 4.49
CA LEU A 32 -8.49 2.95 5.86
C LEU A 32 -7.35 3.94 6.17
N ASN A 33 -6.44 4.17 5.22
CA ASN A 33 -5.38 5.17 5.37
C ASN A 33 -5.94 6.58 5.51
N VAL A 34 -6.93 6.95 4.70
CA VAL A 34 -7.60 8.25 4.77
C VAL A 34 -8.25 8.44 6.15
N ILE A 35 -9.01 7.44 6.64
CA ILE A 35 -9.63 7.49 7.97
C ILE A 35 -8.59 7.66 9.07
N LEU A 36 -7.50 6.89 9.02
CA LEU A 36 -6.46 6.93 10.04
C LEU A 36 -5.60 8.20 10.00
N SER A 37 -5.50 8.84 8.83
CA SER A 37 -4.73 10.08 8.68
C SER A 37 -5.36 11.30 9.35
N GLN A 38 -6.66 11.26 9.69
CA GLN A 38 -7.45 12.32 10.37
C GLN A 38 -7.33 13.76 9.80
N VAL A 39 -6.62 13.96 8.70
CA VAL A 39 -6.32 15.27 8.11
C VAL A 39 -6.86 15.28 6.71
N VAL A 40 -8.11 15.71 6.56
CA VAL A 40 -8.52 16.39 5.33
C VAL A 40 -8.61 17.86 5.68
N ASP A 41 -7.46 18.53 5.66
CA ASP A 41 -7.47 19.97 5.55
C ASP A 41 -8.11 20.32 4.20
N ILE A 42 -9.24 21.03 4.24
CA ILE A 42 -10.04 21.37 3.06
C ILE A 42 -9.19 22.17 2.06
N SER A 43 -8.20 22.93 2.56
CA SER A 43 -7.27 23.67 1.70
C SER A 43 -6.27 22.78 0.94
N ALA A 44 -6.05 21.54 1.41
CA ALA A 44 -5.12 20.57 0.82
C ALA A 44 -5.83 19.46 0.02
N LEU A 45 -7.15 19.56 -0.18
CA LEU A 45 -7.97 18.56 -0.88
C LEU A 45 -7.38 18.07 -2.22
N PRO A 46 -6.92 18.94 -3.14
CA PRO A 46 -6.37 18.48 -4.42
C PRO A 46 -5.13 17.59 -4.25
N VAL A 47 -4.23 17.99 -3.35
CA VAL A 47 -3.00 17.24 -3.05
C VAL A 47 -3.32 15.91 -2.39
N SER A 48 -4.28 15.89 -1.46
CA SER A 48 -4.73 14.67 -0.78
C SER A 48 -5.33 13.65 -1.75
N ILE A 49 -6.11 14.10 -2.74
CA ILE A 49 -6.71 13.23 -3.76
C ILE A 49 -5.61 12.59 -4.61
N ILE A 50 -4.66 13.38 -5.11
CA ILE A 50 -3.55 12.87 -5.93
C ILE A 50 -2.71 11.88 -5.12
N SER A 51 -2.38 12.21 -3.88
CA SER A 51 -1.62 11.36 -2.97
C SER A 51 -2.32 10.01 -2.73
N SER A 52 -3.64 10.05 -2.52
CA SER A 52 -4.47 8.86 -2.32
C SER A 52 -4.57 8.02 -3.60
N ALA A 53 -4.64 8.64 -4.77
CA ALA A 53 -4.64 7.94 -6.06
C ALA A 53 -3.31 7.22 -6.31
N ILE A 54 -2.17 7.88 -6.05
CA ILE A 54 -0.83 7.28 -6.14
C ILE A 54 -0.73 6.09 -5.18
N LEU A 55 -1.16 6.27 -3.92
CA LEU A 55 -1.18 5.20 -2.93
C LEU A 55 -2.06 4.02 -3.36
N GLY A 56 -3.21 4.29 -3.96
CA GLY A 56 -4.13 3.28 -4.47
C GLY A 56 -3.56 2.49 -5.65
N LEU A 57 -2.96 3.17 -6.62
CA LEU A 57 -2.29 2.52 -7.75
C LEU A 57 -1.11 1.67 -7.27
N TYR A 58 -0.32 2.19 -6.33
CA TYR A 58 0.75 1.46 -5.68
C TYR A 58 0.24 0.19 -4.99
N ALA A 59 -0.74 0.32 -4.10
CA ALA A 59 -1.33 -0.80 -3.36
C ALA A 59 -1.95 -1.82 -4.31
N TRP A 60 -2.62 -1.37 -5.37
CA TRP A 60 -3.20 -2.25 -6.37
C TRP A 60 -2.14 -3.07 -7.11
N GLY A 61 -1.10 -2.42 -7.64
CA GLY A 61 -0.01 -3.13 -8.32
C GLY A 61 0.70 -4.12 -7.38
N TYR A 62 0.95 -3.69 -6.15
CA TYR A 62 1.54 -4.54 -5.10
C TYR A 62 0.67 -5.77 -4.80
N PHE A 63 -0.64 -5.60 -4.63
CA PHE A 63 -1.55 -6.70 -4.35
C PHE A 63 -1.71 -7.66 -5.54
N VAL A 64 -1.74 -7.15 -6.77
CA VAL A 64 -1.75 -7.98 -7.98
C VAL A 64 -0.49 -8.83 -8.06
N LEU A 65 0.69 -8.24 -7.78
CA LEU A 65 1.96 -8.97 -7.78
C LEU A 65 1.97 -10.08 -6.73
N LEU A 66 1.53 -9.79 -5.50
CA LEU A 66 1.42 -10.78 -4.42
C LEU A 66 0.53 -11.98 -4.81
N ARG A 67 -0.57 -11.75 -5.52
CA ARG A 67 -1.44 -12.83 -6.01
C ARG A 67 -0.81 -13.68 -7.11
N ARG A 68 0.08 -13.10 -7.93
CA ARG A 68 0.75 -13.85 -8.99
C ARG A 68 1.81 -14.81 -8.45
N VAL A 69 2.30 -14.56 -7.23
CA VAL A 69 3.34 -15.37 -6.59
C VAL A 69 2.83 -16.13 -5.37
N SER A 70 1.51 -16.21 -5.17
CA SER A 70 0.90 -16.92 -4.02
C SER A 70 1.30 -18.40 -3.97
N ASP A 71 1.55 -19.00 -5.12
CA ASP A 71 1.93 -20.42 -5.23
C ASP A 71 3.32 -20.72 -4.65
N SER A 72 4.19 -19.70 -4.53
CA SER A 72 5.53 -19.86 -3.98
C SER A 72 5.69 -19.04 -2.71
N LEU A 73 5.65 -19.71 -1.55
CA LEU A 73 5.77 -19.07 -0.25
C LEU A 73 7.02 -18.20 -0.11
N LEU A 74 8.16 -18.66 -0.64
CA LEU A 74 9.41 -17.90 -0.60
C LEU A 74 9.35 -16.62 -1.44
N LEU A 75 8.88 -16.71 -2.69
CA LEU A 75 8.73 -15.53 -3.54
C LEU A 75 7.67 -14.56 -2.98
N TRP A 76 6.59 -15.11 -2.43
CA TRP A 76 5.56 -14.34 -1.76
C TRP A 76 6.13 -13.55 -0.59
N LEU A 77 6.92 -14.17 0.29
CA LEU A 77 7.57 -13.48 1.41
C LEU A 77 8.56 -12.40 0.95
N VAL A 78 9.36 -12.69 -0.08
CA VAL A 78 10.30 -11.71 -0.64
C VAL A 78 9.56 -10.49 -1.18
N ILE A 79 8.51 -10.70 -1.98
CA ILE A 79 7.71 -9.60 -2.53
C ILE A 79 6.97 -8.85 -1.43
N LEU A 80 6.44 -9.57 -0.43
CA LEU A 80 5.75 -8.99 0.72
C LEU A 80 6.67 -8.01 1.49
N LEU A 81 7.91 -8.43 1.76
CA LEU A 81 8.88 -7.59 2.46
C LEU A 81 9.44 -6.48 1.56
N ALA A 82 9.74 -6.76 0.30
CA ALA A 82 10.28 -5.79 -0.64
C ALA A 82 9.29 -4.63 -0.89
N GLY A 83 8.00 -4.95 -1.05
CA GLY A 83 6.96 -3.92 -1.17
C GLY A 83 6.74 -3.14 0.13
N ALA A 84 6.92 -3.75 1.29
CA ALA A 84 6.89 -2.99 2.55
C ALA A 84 8.07 -2.01 2.71
N LEU A 85 9.23 -2.33 2.12
CA LEU A 85 10.44 -1.51 2.19
C LEU A 85 10.47 -0.37 1.17
N LEU A 86 9.81 -0.51 0.03
CA LEU A 86 9.75 0.51 -1.03
C LEU A 86 9.36 1.92 -0.51
N PRO A 87 8.26 2.08 0.26
CA PRO A 87 7.88 3.37 0.83
C PRO A 87 8.93 3.93 1.80
N VAL A 88 9.62 3.06 2.54
CA VAL A 88 10.68 3.46 3.48
C VAL A 88 11.88 4.02 2.72
N ILE A 89 12.31 3.33 1.67
CA ILE A 89 13.42 3.76 0.81
C ILE A 89 13.07 5.08 0.12
N ALA A 90 11.85 5.21 -0.42
CA ALA A 90 11.37 6.43 -1.03
C ALA A 90 11.39 7.60 -0.04
N ALA A 91 10.89 7.40 1.18
CA ALA A 91 10.92 8.42 2.23
C ALA A 91 12.36 8.85 2.59
N ILE A 92 13.29 7.88 2.74
CA ILE A 92 14.70 8.19 3.04
C ILE A 92 15.33 9.00 1.90
N ASN A 93 15.08 8.63 0.65
CA ASN A 93 15.65 9.34 -0.51
C ASN A 93 15.11 10.76 -0.64
N VAL A 94 13.82 10.96 -0.38
CA VAL A 94 13.21 12.30 -0.35
C VAL A 94 13.85 13.15 0.74
N VAL A 95 14.05 12.61 1.95
CA VAL A 95 14.71 13.34 3.05
C VAL A 95 16.15 13.70 2.71
N LYS A 96 16.92 12.76 2.14
CA LYS A 96 18.32 13.00 1.74
C LYS A 96 18.45 14.00 0.59
N GLY A 97 17.46 14.08 -0.30
CA GLY A 97 17.46 15.07 -1.39
C GLY A 97 17.18 16.51 -0.93
N LEU A 98 16.77 16.69 0.34
CA LEU A 98 16.42 17.99 0.93
C LEU A 98 17.49 18.53 1.91
N THR A 99 18.55 17.74 2.20
CA THR A 99 19.71 18.11 3.05
C THR A 99 20.95 18.32 2.22
#